data_AF-A0A0A9E6H9-F1
#
_entry.id   AF-A0A0A9E6H9-F1
#
_cell.length_a   1.000
_cell.length_b   1.000
_cell.length_c   1.000
_cell.angle_alpha   90.00
_cell.angle_beta   90.00
_cell.angle_gamma   90.00
#
_symmetry.space_group_name_H-M   'P 1'
#
loop_
_entity.id
_entity.type
_entity.pdbx_description
1 polymer ?
#
loop_
_entity_poly.entity_id
_entity_poly.type
_entity_poly.pdbx_seq_one_letter_code
_entity_poly.pdbx_strand_id
1 'polypeptide(L)'
;MLLEEWLNKEVSFGDLGDISLVQKKAPRKVKRKRPIPTEDGNTIAYEEYLDYIFPDEVTLAPNLKILEAAYKWKKQKTGDDDE
;
A
#
# COMPACT_ATOMS: atom_id res chain seq x y z
N MET A 1 3.34 16.62 7.98
CA MET A 1 2.10 15.81 7.97
C MET A 1 1.54 15.73 9.38
N LEU A 2 0.23 15.55 9.55
CA LEU A 2 -0.42 15.49 10.88
C LEU A 2 0.22 14.45 11.82
N LEU A 3 0.58 13.27 11.30
CA LEU A 3 1.14 12.20 12.12
C LEU A 3 2.56 12.52 12.64
N GLU A 4 3.36 13.28 11.88
CA GLU A 4 4.68 13.74 12.31
C GLU A 4 4.56 14.79 13.42
N GLU A 5 3.58 15.69 13.32
CA GLU A 5 3.29 16.69 14.35
C GLU A 5 2.82 16.02 15.63
N TRP A 6 1.97 14.99 15.52
CA TRP A 6 1.55 14.20 16.67
C TRP A 6 2.75 13.48 17.31
N LEU A 7 3.63 12.86 16.51
CA LEU A 7 4.84 12.21 17.04
C LEU A 7 5.72 13.21 17.80
N ASN A 8 5.96 14.40 17.24
CA ASN A 8 6.75 15.45 17.90
C ASN A 8 6.10 15.92 19.21
N LYS A 9 4.77 15.94 19.26
CA LYS A 9 4.02 16.28 20.46
C LYS A 9 4.17 15.20 21.54
N GLU A 10 4.03 13.93 21.18
CA GLU A 10 4.25 12.79 22.11
C GLU A 10 5.69 12.82 22.67
N VAL A 11 6.68 13.03 21.80
CA VAL A 11 8.10 13.17 22.22
C VAL A 11 8.28 14.33 23.21
N SER A 12 7.53 15.42 23.06
CA SER A 12 7.61 16.56 23.98
C SER A 12 7.06 16.28 25.38
N PHE A 13 6.21 15.26 25.54
CA PHE A 13 5.69 14.84 26.85
C PHE A 13 6.66 13.94 27.62
N GLY A 14 7.75 13.48 26.99
CA GLY A 14 8.77 12.65 27.62
C GLY A 14 8.30 11.21 27.82
N ASP A 15 8.31 10.72 29.06
CA ASP A 15 7.92 9.34 29.44
C ASP A 15 6.41 9.19 29.67
N LEU A 16 5.65 10.29 29.55
CA LEU A 16 4.20 10.29 29.66
C LEU A 16 3.57 9.87 28.33
N GLY A 17 3.65 8.59 27.99
CA GLY A 17 3.00 8.03 26.81
C GLY A 17 3.77 6.88 26.17
N ASP A 18 3.14 6.24 25.18
CA ASP A 18 3.80 5.22 24.36
C ASP A 18 3.95 5.73 22.92
N ILE A 19 5.13 6.33 22.66
CA ILE A 19 5.54 6.82 21.34
C ILE A 19 5.48 5.70 20.29
N SER A 20 5.63 4.43 20.70
CA SER A 20 5.60 3.28 19.79
C SER A 20 4.24 3.14 19.10
N LEU A 21 3.15 3.59 19.72
CA LEU A 21 1.81 3.53 19.11
C LEU A 21 1.69 4.44 17.88
N VAL A 22 2.25 5.65 17.95
CA VAL A 22 2.24 6.60 16.83
C VAL A 22 3.21 6.17 15.75
N GLN A 23 4.40 5.66 16.14
CA GLN A 23 5.38 5.13 15.20
C GLN A 23 4.84 3.93 14.40
N LYS A 24 4.09 3.02 15.04
CA LYS A 24 3.46 1.88 14.36
C LYS A 24 2.43 2.30 13.31
N LYS A 25 1.87 3.50 13.42
CA LYS A 25 0.91 4.07 12.45
C LYS A 25 1.59 4.89 11.35
N ALA A 26 2.91 5.05 11.40
CA ALA A 26 3.63 5.87 10.44
C ALA A 26 3.48 5.33 9.01
N PRO A 27 3.09 6.16 8.04
CA PRO A 27 2.94 5.72 6.65
C PRO A 27 4.29 5.51 5.99
N ARG A 28 4.32 4.58 5.03
CA ARG A 28 5.45 4.41 4.12
C ARG A 28 5.25 5.28 2.90
N LYS A 29 6.24 6.11 2.59
CA LYS A 29 6.25 6.95 1.39
C LYS A 29 6.70 6.13 0.19
N VAL A 30 5.88 6.08 -0.86
CA VAL A 30 6.19 5.37 -2.11
C VAL A 30 5.96 6.29 -3.31
N LYS A 31 6.74 6.09 -4.39
CA LYS A 31 6.55 6.80 -5.66
C LYS A 31 5.68 5.95 -6.58
N ARG A 32 4.63 6.53 -7.15
CA ARG A 32 3.71 5.86 -8.07
C ARG A 32 3.52 6.65 -9.35
N LYS A 33 3.12 5.95 -10.41
CA LYS A 33 2.80 6.54 -11.72
C LYS A 33 1.32 6.32 -11.98
N ARG A 34 0.57 7.39 -12.27
CA ARG A 34 -0.82 7.30 -12.72
C ARG A 34 -0.95 7.76 -14.17
N PRO A 35 -1.76 7.08 -15.00
CA PRO A 35 -2.11 7.60 -16.31
C PRO A 35 -3.01 8.83 -16.14
N ILE A 36 -2.75 9.87 -16.93
CA ILE A 36 -3.57 11.05 -17.07
C ILE A 36 -4.17 11.01 -18.48
N PRO A 37 -5.51 11.04 -18.60
CA PRO A 37 -6.15 11.20 -19.89
C PRO A 37 -5.84 12.60 -20.43
N THR A 38 -5.23 12.67 -21.60
CA THR A 38 -5.01 13.93 -22.32
C THR A 38 -6.28 14.30 -23.08
N GLU A 39 -6.57 15.59 -23.24
CA GLU A 39 -7.80 16.13 -23.86
C GLU A 39 -8.07 15.54 -25.26
N ASP A 40 -7.03 15.17 -26.00
CA ASP A 40 -7.14 14.60 -27.35
C ASP A 40 -7.45 13.09 -27.38
N GLY A 41 -7.62 12.42 -26.23
CA GLY A 41 -8.04 11.00 -26.13
C GLY A 41 -7.05 9.96 -26.69
N ASN A 42 -6.02 10.39 -27.41
CA ASN A 42 -5.11 9.52 -28.16
C ASN A 42 -3.77 9.26 -27.43
N THR A 43 -3.44 10.06 -26.42
CA THR A 43 -2.15 10.03 -25.72
C THR A 43 -2.35 9.89 -24.22
N ILE A 44 -1.81 8.83 -23.63
CA ILE A 44 -1.80 8.62 -22.18
C ILE A 44 -0.50 9.21 -21.64
N ALA A 45 -0.59 10.34 -20.94
CA ALA A 45 0.53 10.90 -20.19
C ALA A 45 0.64 10.18 -18.83
N TYR A 46 1.84 10.07 -18.26
CA TYR A 46 2.04 9.50 -16.93
C TYR A 46 2.58 10.56 -15.98
N GLU A 47 1.95 10.71 -14.82
CA GLU A 47 2.42 11.59 -13.74
C GLU A 47 2.98 10.77 -12.58
N GLU A 48 4.17 11.16 -12.13
CA GLU A 48 4.78 10.65 -10.90
C GLU A 48 4.20 11.39 -9.70
N TYR A 49 3.59 10.66 -8.77
CA TYR A 49 3.09 11.20 -7.51
C TYR A 49 3.64 10.41 -6.33
N LEU A 50 3.70 11.09 -5.18
CA LEU A 50 4.03 10.48 -3.90
C LEU A 50 2.75 9.96 -3.26
N ASP A 51 2.75 8.68 -2.94
CA ASP A 51 1.67 8.00 -2.25
C ASP A 51 2.14 7.60 -0.84
N TYR A 52 1.21 7.56 0.10
CA TYR A 52 1.48 7.23 1.51
C TYR A 52 0.66 6.01 1.87
N ILE A 53 1.32 4.88 2.08
CA ILE A 53 0.66 3.63 2.46
C ILE A 53 0.70 3.51 3.99
N PHE A 54 -0.47 3.50 4.62
CA PHE A 54 -0.56 3.30 6.05
C PHE A 54 -0.49 1.81 6.39
N PRO A 55 0.14 1.42 7.51
CA PRO A 55 0.22 0.02 7.91
C PRO A 55 -1.14 -0.68 8.01
N ASP A 56 -2.18 0.04 8.45
CA ASP A 56 -3.54 -0.48 8.57
C ASP A 56 -4.19 -0.75 7.19
N GLU A 57 -3.83 0.01 6.15
CA GLU A 57 -4.33 -0.18 4.78
C GLU A 57 -3.82 -1.48 4.15
N VAL A 58 -2.60 -1.90 4.50
CA VAL A 58 -2.02 -3.16 3.99
C VAL A 58 -2.83 -4.37 4.47
N THR A 59 -3.42 -4.30 5.66
CA THR A 59 -4.24 -5.39 6.21
C THR A 59 -5.59 -5.56 5.51
N LEU A 60 -6.06 -4.52 4.80
CA LEU A 60 -7.32 -4.51 4.05
C LEU A 60 -7.24 -5.18 2.67
N ALA A 61 -6.07 -5.72 2.28
CA ALA A 61 -5.90 -6.50 1.05
C ALA A 61 -5.82 -8.05 1.25
N PRO A 62 -6.70 -8.70 2.05
CA PRO A 62 -6.64 -10.15 2.26
C PRO A 62 -7.11 -10.97 1.04
N ASN A 63 -7.82 -10.34 0.10
CA ASN A 63 -8.35 -10.97 -1.11
C ASN A 63 -7.29 -11.41 -2.13
N LEU A 64 -6.08 -10.84 -2.08
CA LEU A 64 -4.98 -11.25 -2.97
C LEU A 64 -4.51 -12.69 -2.72
N LYS A 65 -4.46 -13.12 -1.44
CA LYS A 65 -4.08 -14.50 -1.08
C LYS A 65 -5.08 -15.54 -1.59
N ILE A 66 -6.37 -15.18 -1.67
CA ILE A 66 -7.43 -16.05 -2.19
C ILE A 66 -7.25 -16.24 -3.70
N LEU A 67 -6.93 -15.16 -4.43
CA LEU A 67 -6.66 -15.23 -5.88
C LEU A 67 -5.39 -16.04 -6.18
N GLU A 68 -4.33 -15.90 -5.38
CA GLU A 68 -3.14 -16.73 -5.48
C GLU A 68 -3.44 -18.22 -5.25
N ALA A 69 -4.26 -18.55 -4.25
CA ALA A 69 -4.68 -19.92 -3.97
C ALA A 69 -5.53 -20.50 -5.12
N ALA A 70 -6.45 -19.72 -5.69
CA ALA A 70 -7.24 -20.11 -6.84
C ALA A 70 -6.37 -20.35 -8.09
N TYR A 71 -5.36 -19.50 -8.33
CA TYR A 71 -4.41 -19.68 -9.42
C TYR A 71 -3.60 -20.97 -9.26
N LYS A 72 -3.10 -21.26 -8.05
CA LYS A 72 -2.40 -22.52 -7.74
C LYS A 72 -3.29 -23.75 -7.97
N TRP A 73 -4.55 -23.70 -7.53
CA TRP A 73 -5.52 -24.79 -7.74
C TRP A 73 -5.78 -25.03 -9.23
N LYS A 74 -5.96 -23.97 -10.03
CA LYS A 74 -6.12 -24.08 -11.48
C LYS A 74 -4.89 -24.71 -12.13
N LYS A 75 -3.68 -24.27 -11.75
CA LYS A 75 -2.42 -24.82 -12.28
C LYS A 75 -2.24 -26.30 -11.97
N GLN A 76 -2.66 -26.76 -10.79
CA GLN A 76 -2.66 -28.19 -10.44
C GLN A 76 -3.65 -28.99 -11.29
N LYS A 77 -4.80 -28.41 -11.64
CA LYS A 77 -5.83 -29.05 -12.47
C LYS A 77 -5.45 -29.16 -13.96
N THR A 78 -4.55 -28.31 -14.45
CA THR A 78 -4.17 -28.25 -15.87
C THR A 78 -2.74 -28.71 -16.15
N GLY A 79 -2.06 -29.30 -15.17
CA GLY A 79 -0.64 -29.69 -15.25
C GLY A 79 -0.38 -31.17 -15.01
N ASP A 80 -1.40 -32.02 -15.21
CA ASP A 80 -1.29 -33.49 -15.23
C ASP A 80 -1.79 -34.06 -16.58
N ASP A 81 -1.86 -33.22 -17.63
CA ASP A 81 -2.32 -33.54 -18.99
C ASP A 81 -1.34 -33.06 -20.09
N ASP A 82 -0.09 -32.70 -19.74
CA ASP A 82 0.99 -32.44 -20.71
C ASP A 82 2.13 -33.46 -20.49
N GLU A 83 1.91 -34.71 -20.92
CA GLU A 83 2.94 -35.64 -21.41
C GLU A 83 2.74 -35.84 -22.92
#